data_AF-A0AAU5DJ66-F1
#
_entry.id   AF-A0AAU5DJ66-F1
#
_cell.length_a   1.000
_cell.length_b   1.000
_cell.length_c   1.000
_cell.angle_alpha   90.00
_cell.angle_beta   90.00
_cell.angle_gamma   90.00
#
_symmetry.space_group_name_H-M   'P 1'
#
loop_
_entity.id
_entity.type
_entity.pdbx_description
1 polymer ?
#
loop_
_entity_poly.entity_id
_entity_poly.type
_entity_poly.pdbx_seq_one_letter_code
_entity_poly.pdbx_strand_id
1 'polypeptide(L)'
;MTRFLMALMGKSWAYESVEDVREVLAKNSFDSFPERAEVHAEGAATLTDAYAFQPGLIDLHADLHDVWHYLTAQKERARELGCATLAAQLGAAADSTRDTLQDVATAAEGTVTASLAVRD
;
A
#
# COMPACT_ATOMS: atom_id res chain seq x y z
N MET A 1 -6.77 -3.67 -18.78
CA MET A 1 -6.92 -2.22 -18.57
C MET A 1 -6.67 -1.95 -17.10
N THR A 2 -5.43 -1.59 -16.79
CA THR A 2 -4.76 -1.78 -15.51
C THR A 2 -4.99 -0.60 -14.56
N ARG A 3 -4.95 -0.87 -13.24
CA ARG A 3 -5.05 0.02 -12.06
C ARG A 3 -4.81 1.52 -12.29
N PHE A 4 -3.84 1.88 -13.12
CA PHE A 4 -3.56 3.24 -13.59
C PHE A 4 -4.79 4.02 -14.11
N LEU A 5 -5.66 3.41 -14.93
CA LEU A 5 -6.86 4.11 -15.44
C LEU A 5 -7.91 4.36 -14.34
N MET A 6 -8.02 3.47 -13.35
CA MET A 6 -8.88 3.69 -12.17
C MET A 6 -8.27 4.74 -11.23
N ALA A 7 -6.95 4.72 -11.03
CA ALA A 7 -6.23 5.74 -10.27
C ALA A 7 -6.28 7.12 -10.93
N LEU A 8 -6.38 7.18 -12.27
CA LEU A 8 -6.53 8.42 -13.03
C LEU A 8 -7.99 8.92 -13.07
N MET A 9 -8.98 8.03 -13.13
CA MET A 9 -10.41 8.40 -13.07
C MET A 9 -10.83 8.97 -11.71
N GLY A 10 -10.12 8.66 -10.62
CA GLY A 10 -10.34 9.28 -9.31
C GLY A 10 -10.01 10.79 -9.23
N LYS A 11 -9.47 11.40 -10.30
CA LYS A 11 -9.04 12.81 -10.32
C LYS A 11 -10.14 13.83 -10.67
N SER A 12 -11.41 13.43 -10.86
CA SER A 12 -12.46 14.36 -11.33
C SER A 12 -13.36 14.97 -10.24
N TRP A 13 -13.17 14.64 -8.97
CA TRP A 13 -13.98 15.18 -7.88
C TRP A 13 -13.06 15.71 -6.78
N ALA A 14 -12.93 17.03 -6.72
CA ALA A 14 -12.35 17.68 -5.55
C ALA A 14 -13.44 17.78 -4.48
N TYR A 15 -13.11 17.44 -3.25
CA TYR A 15 -13.96 17.66 -2.10
C TYR A 15 -13.68 19.05 -1.55
N GLU A 16 -14.73 19.83 -1.25
CA GLU A 16 -14.59 21.23 -0.81
C GLU A 16 -14.50 21.37 0.71
N SER A 17 -14.80 20.31 1.47
CA SER A 17 -14.66 20.28 2.94
C SER A 17 -13.84 19.09 3.44
N VAL A 18 -13.27 19.23 4.64
CA VAL A 18 -12.55 18.15 5.33
C VAL A 18 -13.52 17.03 5.71
N GLU A 19 -14.75 17.38 6.04
CA GLU A 19 -15.85 16.47 6.38
C GLU A 19 -16.19 15.56 5.21
N ASP A 20 -16.32 16.10 3.99
CA ASP A 20 -16.59 15.29 2.78
C ASP A 20 -15.44 14.32 2.49
N VAL A 21 -14.18 14.77 2.65
CA VAL A 21 -13.00 13.90 2.51
C VAL A 21 -13.05 12.77 3.54
N ARG A 22 -13.36 13.07 4.79
CA ARG A 22 -13.45 12.09 5.88
C ARG A 22 -14.58 11.09 5.65
N GLU A 23 -15.74 11.55 5.21
CA GLU A 23 -16.89 10.69 4.92
C GLU A 23 -16.54 9.68 3.83
N VAL A 24 -15.93 10.12 2.74
CA VAL A 24 -15.54 9.22 1.65
C VAL A 24 -14.43 8.26 2.08
N LEU A 25 -13.43 8.71 2.84
CA LEU A 25 -12.41 7.81 3.40
C LEU A 25 -13.02 6.76 4.33
N ALA A 26 -13.95 7.14 5.19
CA ALA A 26 -14.66 6.23 6.08
C ALA A 26 -15.50 5.23 5.28
N LYS A 27 -16.29 5.70 4.32
CA LYS A 27 -17.12 4.86 3.45
C LYS A 27 -16.27 3.87 2.66
N ASN A 28 -15.20 4.33 2.01
CA ASN A 28 -14.27 3.45 1.31
C ASN A 28 -13.63 2.41 2.24
N SER A 29 -13.41 2.75 3.51
CA SER A 29 -12.91 1.79 4.50
C SER A 29 -13.98 0.78 4.91
N PHE A 30 -15.23 1.18 5.12
CA PHE A 30 -16.28 0.25 5.56
C PHE A 30 -16.85 -0.62 4.44
N ASP A 31 -17.15 -0.04 3.28
CA ASP A 31 -17.81 -0.73 2.16
C ASP A 31 -16.92 -1.80 1.51
N SER A 32 -15.63 -1.79 1.84
CA SER A 32 -14.64 -2.62 1.16
C SER A 32 -13.95 -3.64 2.08
N PHE A 33 -14.39 -3.77 3.34
CA PHE A 33 -13.61 -4.48 4.36
C PHE A 33 -14.01 -5.94 4.59
N PRO A 34 -15.28 -6.33 4.81
CA PRO A 34 -15.58 -7.69 5.25
C PRO A 34 -15.23 -8.73 4.17
N GLU A 35 -15.72 -8.53 2.95
CA GLU A 35 -15.54 -9.47 1.84
C GLU A 35 -14.07 -9.55 1.40
N ARG A 36 -13.35 -8.42 1.36
CA ARG A 36 -11.92 -8.43 0.99
C ARG A 36 -11.04 -9.01 2.08
N ALA A 37 -11.34 -8.75 3.35
CA ALA A 37 -10.61 -9.35 4.46
C ALA A 37 -10.78 -10.88 4.47
N GLU A 38 -11.98 -11.38 4.16
CA GLU A 38 -12.25 -12.81 4.01
C GLU A 38 -11.44 -13.42 2.86
N VAL A 39 -11.42 -12.79 1.68
CA VAL A 39 -10.59 -13.23 0.55
C VAL A 39 -9.09 -13.28 0.91
N HIS A 40 -8.58 -12.30 1.66
CA HIS A 40 -7.19 -12.32 2.13
C HIS A 40 -6.93 -13.47 3.11
N ALA A 41 -7.86 -13.73 4.03
CA ALA A 41 -7.75 -14.82 4.99
C ALA A 41 -7.83 -16.19 4.31
N GLU A 42 -8.75 -16.38 3.38
CA GLU A 42 -8.88 -17.60 2.58
C GLU A 42 -7.63 -17.85 1.75
N GLY A 43 -7.11 -16.82 1.06
CA GLY A 43 -5.87 -16.91 0.30
C GLY A 43 -4.68 -17.33 1.17
N ALA A 44 -4.53 -16.71 2.35
CA ALA A 44 -3.48 -17.07 3.30
C ALA A 44 -3.63 -18.50 3.84
N ALA A 45 -4.85 -19.00 4.03
CA ALA A 45 -5.11 -20.36 4.48
C ALA A 45 -4.68 -21.44 3.46
N THR A 46 -4.48 -21.07 2.18
CA THR A 46 -3.97 -22.00 1.15
C THR A 46 -2.45 -22.18 1.16
N LEU A 47 -1.71 -21.37 1.93
CA LEU A 47 -0.25 -21.40 1.95
C LEU A 47 0.26 -22.58 2.79
N THR A 48 1.05 -23.47 2.19
CA THR A 48 1.45 -24.74 2.80
C THR A 48 2.87 -24.78 3.36
N ASP A 49 3.72 -23.84 2.98
CA ASP A 49 5.10 -23.74 3.43
C ASP A 49 5.62 -22.30 3.36
N ALA A 50 6.81 -22.05 3.89
CA ALA A 50 7.38 -20.71 3.95
C ALA A 50 7.64 -20.08 2.56
N TYR A 51 7.95 -20.88 1.53
CA TYR A 51 8.12 -20.34 0.17
C TYR A 51 6.81 -19.91 -0.48
N ALA A 52 5.68 -20.51 -0.09
CA ALA A 52 4.36 -20.14 -0.61
C ALA A 52 4.00 -18.66 -0.34
N PHE A 53 4.60 -18.03 0.67
CA PHE A 53 4.41 -16.60 0.97
C PHE A 53 5.13 -15.67 -0.02
N GLN A 54 6.17 -16.14 -0.71
CA GLN A 54 7.05 -15.28 -1.51
C GLN A 54 6.33 -14.50 -2.62
N PRO A 55 5.48 -15.12 -3.47
CA PRO A 55 4.85 -14.39 -4.58
C PRO A 55 4.04 -13.18 -4.08
N GLY A 56 3.23 -13.39 -3.04
CA GLY A 56 2.41 -12.31 -2.46
C GLY A 56 3.25 -11.21 -1.81
N LEU A 57 4.36 -11.55 -1.14
CA LEU A 57 5.25 -10.56 -0.53
C LEU A 57 6.04 -9.76 -1.58
N ILE A 58 6.47 -10.40 -2.67
CA ILE A 58 7.17 -9.75 -3.79
C ILE A 58 6.21 -8.80 -4.52
N ASP A 59 4.99 -9.24 -4.79
CA ASP A 59 3.95 -8.41 -5.41
C ASP A 59 3.60 -7.21 -4.51
N LEU A 60 3.44 -7.44 -3.21
CA LEU A 60 3.19 -6.36 -2.24
C LEU A 60 4.36 -5.37 -2.17
N HIS A 61 5.60 -5.84 -2.21
CA HIS A 61 6.77 -4.97 -2.26
C HIS A 61 6.75 -4.10 -3.53
N ALA A 62 6.42 -4.66 -4.69
CA ALA A 62 6.30 -3.89 -5.93
C ALA A 62 5.18 -2.83 -5.84
N ASP A 63 4.02 -3.18 -5.30
CA ASP A 63 2.89 -2.27 -5.10
C ASP A 63 3.26 -1.12 -4.13
N LEU A 64 3.93 -1.42 -3.01
CA LEU A 64 4.39 -0.42 -2.04
C LEU A 64 5.44 0.53 -2.65
N HIS A 65 6.32 0.01 -3.50
CA HIS A 65 7.33 0.81 -4.18
C HIS A 65 6.70 1.82 -5.16
N ASP A 66 5.65 1.41 -5.89
CA ASP A 66 4.87 2.32 -6.74
C ASP A 66 4.16 3.40 -5.91
N VAL A 67 3.53 3.03 -4.79
CA VAL A 67 2.89 3.97 -3.86
C VAL A 67 3.90 4.98 -3.30
N TRP A 68 5.10 4.53 -2.93
CA TRP A 68 6.17 5.41 -2.45
C TRP A 68 6.57 6.47 -3.50
N HIS A 69 6.74 6.05 -4.75
CA HIS A 69 7.03 6.96 -5.86
C HIS A 69 5.89 7.96 -6.09
N TYR A 70 4.65 7.49 -6.07
CA TYR A 70 3.47 8.34 -6.18
C TYR A 70 3.43 9.42 -5.10
N LEU A 71 3.59 9.05 -3.83
CA LEU A 71 3.59 9.99 -2.70
C LEU A 71 4.74 11.00 -2.80
N THR A 72 5.92 10.53 -3.23
CA THR A 72 7.08 11.40 -3.45
C THR A 72 6.82 12.42 -4.55
N ALA A 73 6.24 12.03 -5.67
CA ALA A 73 5.88 12.94 -6.75
C ALA A 73 4.83 13.99 -6.29
N GLN A 74 3.81 13.56 -5.55
CA GLN A 74 2.78 14.46 -5.01
C GLN A 74 3.38 15.43 -4.00
N LYS A 75 4.30 14.99 -3.14
CA LYS A 75 5.05 15.83 -2.20
C LYS A 75 5.81 16.94 -2.92
N GLU A 76 6.59 16.60 -3.94
CA GLU A 76 7.34 17.61 -4.70
C GLU A 76 6.39 18.60 -5.37
N ARG A 77 5.28 18.12 -5.94
CA ARG A 77 4.29 19.02 -6.52
C ARG A 77 3.65 19.95 -5.49
N ALA A 78 3.35 19.47 -4.28
CA ALA A 78 2.84 20.30 -3.19
C ALA A 78 3.85 21.38 -2.77
N ARG A 79 5.16 21.09 -2.80
CA ARG A 79 6.21 22.08 -2.54
C ARG A 79 6.27 23.16 -3.61
N GLU A 80 6.22 22.78 -4.88
CA GLU A 80 6.19 23.72 -6.01
C GLU A 80 5.00 24.68 -5.94
N LEU A 81 3.87 24.22 -5.39
CA LEU A 81 2.66 25.01 -5.19
C LEU A 81 2.66 25.83 -3.89
N GLY A 82 3.71 25.75 -3.07
CA GLY A 82 3.80 26.45 -1.79
C GLY A 82 2.96 25.84 -0.66
N CYS A 83 2.41 24.63 -0.84
CA CYS A 83 1.58 23.93 0.13
C CYS A 83 2.45 23.18 1.16
N ALA A 84 3.18 23.91 2.01
CA ALA A 84 4.20 23.34 2.90
C ALA A 84 3.67 22.25 3.86
N THR A 85 2.51 22.47 4.49
CA THR A 85 1.91 21.48 5.40
C THR A 85 1.53 20.19 4.68
N LEU A 86 0.92 20.29 3.49
CA LEU A 86 0.57 19.13 2.67
C LEU A 86 1.81 18.37 2.22
N ALA A 87 2.86 19.09 1.80
CA ALA A 87 4.13 18.47 1.46
C ALA A 87 4.75 17.71 2.64
N ALA A 88 4.68 18.25 3.86
CA ALA A 88 5.16 17.56 5.06
C ALA A 88 4.35 16.28 5.34
N GLN A 89 3.02 16.34 5.22
CA GLN A 89 2.14 15.17 5.41
C GLN A 89 2.38 14.07 4.37
N LEU A 90 2.52 14.45 3.09
CA LEU A 90 2.87 13.51 2.01
C LEU A 90 4.26 12.92 2.18
N GLY A 91 5.21 13.71 2.70
CA GLY A 91 6.55 13.23 3.08
C GLY A 91 6.50 12.17 4.16
N ALA A 92 5.77 12.43 5.26
CA ALA A 92 5.61 11.46 6.33
C ALA A 92 4.93 10.16 5.85
N ALA A 93 3.93 10.26 4.96
CA ALA A 93 3.29 9.09 4.35
C ALA A 93 4.27 8.29 3.47
N ALA A 94 5.11 8.98 2.68
CA ALA A 94 6.14 8.33 1.87
C ALA A 94 7.19 7.64 2.76
N ASP A 95 7.66 8.29 3.83
CA ASP A 95 8.62 7.68 4.76
C ASP A 95 8.05 6.41 5.41
N SER A 96 6.81 6.46 5.90
CA SER A 96 6.13 5.27 6.46
C SER A 96 5.95 4.15 5.43
N THR A 97 5.69 4.49 4.16
CA THR A 97 5.59 3.51 3.07
C THR A 97 6.94 2.87 2.78
N ARG A 98 8.04 3.65 2.80
CA ARG A 98 9.41 3.13 2.64
C ARG A 98 9.77 2.16 3.78
N ASP A 99 9.40 2.51 5.01
CA ASP A 99 9.68 1.64 6.16
C ASP A 99 8.89 0.31 6.03
N THR A 100 7.61 0.39 5.62
CA THR A 100 6.80 -0.81 5.33
C THR A 100 7.37 -1.65 4.18
N LEU A 101 7.86 -1.01 3.11
CA LEU A 101 8.53 -1.67 1.99
C LEU A 101 9.74 -2.49 2.47
N GLN A 102 10.57 -1.90 3.33
CA GLN A 102 11.74 -2.54 3.92
C GLN A 102 11.34 -3.76 4.78
N ASP A 103 10.28 -3.63 5.57
CA ASP A 103 9.76 -4.72 6.41
C ASP A 103 9.24 -5.88 5.56
N VAL A 104 8.53 -5.59 4.46
CA VAL A 104 8.03 -6.61 3.52
C VAL A 104 9.19 -7.31 2.79
N ALA A 105 10.22 -6.57 2.37
CA ALA A 105 11.43 -7.16 1.78
C ALA A 105 12.11 -8.12 2.77
N THR A 106 12.27 -7.67 4.02
CA THR A 106 12.84 -8.49 5.10
C THR A 106 12.01 -9.76 5.35
N ALA A 107 10.68 -9.64 5.35
CA ALA A 107 9.80 -10.81 5.48
C ALA A 107 9.94 -11.78 4.31
N ALA A 108 10.04 -11.26 3.07
CA ALA A 108 10.25 -12.07 1.88
C ALA A 108 11.59 -12.83 1.95
N GLU A 109 12.68 -12.18 2.38
CA GLU A 109 13.97 -12.83 2.62
C GLU A 109 13.87 -13.90 3.72
N GLY A 110 13.16 -13.60 4.80
CA GLY A 110 12.94 -14.51 5.92
C GLY A 110 12.29 -15.85 5.54
N THR A 111 11.51 -15.89 4.46
CA THR A 111 10.94 -17.15 3.93
C THR A 111 12.02 -18.17 3.54
N VAL A 112 13.19 -17.70 3.09
CA VAL A 112 14.32 -18.56 2.72
C VAL A 112 14.92 -19.19 3.97
N THR A 113 15.18 -18.37 5.00
CA THR A 113 15.76 -18.83 6.27
C THR A 113 14.81 -19.79 7.01
N ALA A 114 13.52 -19.48 7.03
CA ALA A 114 12.50 -20.32 7.66
C ALA A 114 12.40 -21.71 6.99
N SER A 115 12.55 -21.76 5.66
CA SER A 115 12.52 -23.02 4.91
C SER A 115 13.76 -23.89 5.15
N LEU A 116 14.92 -23.27 5.39
CA LEU A 116 16.16 -24.00 5.71
C LEU A 116 16.09 -24.63 7.10
N ALA A 117 15.52 -23.94 8.09
CA ALA A 117 15.38 -24.44 9.46
C ALA A 117 14.43 -25.65 9.61
N VAL A 118 13.55 -25.91 8.63
CA VAL A 118 12.63 -27.08 8.62
C VAL A 118 13.29 -28.31 7.99
N ARG A 119 14.44 -28.16 7.33
CA ARG A 119 15.15 -29.24 6.62
C ARG A 119 16.29 -29.88 7.44
N ASP A 120 16.62 -29.29 8.59
CA ASP A 120 17.59 -29.81 9.57
C ASP A 120 16.89 -30.57 10.71
#